data_AF-A0AAX0KZ96-F1
#
_entry.id   AF-A0AAX0KZ96-F1
#
_cell.length_a   1.000
_cell.length_b   1.000
_cell.length_c   1.000
_cell.angle_alpha   90.00
_cell.angle_beta   90.00
_cell.angle_gamma   90.00
#
_symmetry.space_group_name_H-M   'P 1'
#
loop_
_entity.id
_entity.type
_entity.pdbx_description
1 polymer ?
#
loop_
_entity_poly.entity_id
_entity_poly.type
_entity_poly.pdbx_seq_one_letter_code
_entity_poly.pdbx_strand_id
1 'polypeptide(L)'
;MASWLERIAERRMLKARAEGKMAGLEGEGKPLPDRSGEAHLDAGEQVAFRMMAAAGVLPEEIELKKKVAAAKEILAAATTEAERKSAMAALSELMMKQSIAEEARRKFLKG
;
A
#
# COMPACT_ATOMS: atom_id res chain seq x y z
N MET A 1 23.44 31.90 8.32
CA MET A 1 24.53 30.97 7.93
C MET A 1 23.94 29.57 7.93
N ALA A 2 24.19 28.78 6.87
CA ALA A 2 23.77 27.38 6.85
C ALA A 2 24.40 26.64 8.04
N SER A 3 23.59 25.88 8.76
CA SER A 3 23.98 25.04 9.87
C SER A 3 25.05 24.02 9.44
N TRP A 4 25.79 23.49 10.42
CA TRP A 4 26.79 22.45 10.16
C TRP A 4 26.18 21.19 9.51
N LEU A 5 24.95 20.84 9.87
CA LEU A 5 24.21 19.71 9.28
C LEU A 5 23.93 19.94 7.79
N GLU A 6 23.47 21.15 7.42
CA GLU A 6 23.23 21.50 6.01
C GLU A 6 24.53 21.42 5.20
N ARG A 7 25.66 21.88 5.74
CA ARG A 7 26.98 21.79 5.08
C ARG A 7 27.48 20.36 4.90
N ILE A 8 27.02 19.41 5.72
CA ILE A 8 27.33 17.99 5.57
C ILE A 8 26.39 17.36 4.54
N ALA A 9 25.09 17.67 4.62
CA ALA A 9 24.10 17.20 3.66
C ALA A 9 24.49 17.61 2.23
N GLU A 10 24.81 18.90 2.01
CA GLU A 10 25.26 19.44 0.73
C GLU A 10 26.47 18.67 0.17
N ARG A 11 27.49 18.44 1.00
CA ARG A 11 28.69 17.69 0.59
C ARG A 11 28.37 16.25 0.19
N ARG A 12 27.44 15.58 0.88
CA ARG A 12 27.02 14.22 0.54
C ARG A 12 26.21 14.18 -0.75
N MET A 13 25.32 15.15 -0.96
CA MET A 13 24.55 15.28 -2.19
C MET A 13 25.45 15.52 -3.41
N LEU A 14 26.40 16.46 -3.31
CA LEU A 14 27.35 16.75 -4.38
C LEU A 14 28.22 15.55 -4.73
N LYS A 15 28.70 14.80 -3.72
CA LYS A 15 29.44 13.55 -3.93
C LYS A 15 28.58 12.50 -4.65
N ALA A 16 27.35 12.25 -4.19
CA ALA A 16 26.45 11.28 -4.82
C ALA A 16 26.13 11.65 -6.27
N ARG A 17 25.98 12.94 -6.57
CA ARG A 17 25.80 13.44 -7.93
C ARG A 17 27.02 13.18 -8.81
N ALA A 18 28.22 13.49 -8.32
CA ALA A 18 29.48 13.24 -9.05
C ALA A 18 29.70 11.74 -9.33
N GLU A 19 29.28 10.88 -8.40
CA GLU A 19 29.34 9.42 -8.55
C GLU A 19 28.21 8.85 -9.43
N GLY A 20 27.34 9.69 -9.99
CA GLY A 20 26.22 9.24 -10.85
C GLY A 20 25.08 8.54 -10.10
N LYS A 21 25.11 8.51 -8.76
CA LYS A 21 24.10 7.80 -7.93
C LYS A 21 22.72 8.44 -7.92
N MET A 22 22.58 9.62 -8.52
CA MET A 22 21.32 10.36 -8.62
C MET A 22 20.71 10.31 -10.04
N ALA A 23 21.30 9.51 -10.94
CA ALA A 23 20.81 9.31 -12.31
C ALA A 23 20.53 7.81 -12.55
N GLY A 24 19.58 7.50 -13.42
CA GLY A 24 19.06 6.15 -13.65
C GLY A 24 18.20 5.62 -12.49
N LEU A 25 17.59 6.50 -11.69
CA LEU A 25 16.79 6.07 -10.54
C LEU A 25 15.51 5.38 -10.99
N GLU A 26 15.00 4.46 -10.15
CA GLU A 26 13.72 3.83 -10.40
C GLU A 26 12.61 4.88 -10.45
N GLY A 27 11.95 4.98 -11.62
CA GLY A 27 10.90 5.98 -11.84
C GLY A 27 11.40 7.34 -12.36
N GLU A 28 12.69 7.49 -12.69
CA GLU A 28 13.20 8.72 -13.31
C GLU A 28 12.46 9.05 -14.61
N GLY A 29 12.00 10.29 -14.73
CA GLY A 29 11.20 10.76 -15.87
C GLY A 29 9.74 10.28 -15.89
N LYS A 30 9.31 9.42 -14.95
CA LYS A 30 7.92 8.96 -14.85
C LYS A 30 7.10 9.90 -13.94
N PRO A 31 5.78 10.02 -14.16
CA PRO A 31 4.92 10.74 -13.23
C PRO A 31 4.97 10.09 -11.85
N LEU A 32 4.79 10.91 -10.81
CA LEU A 32 4.67 10.41 -9.45
C LEU A 32 3.47 9.44 -9.36
N PRO A 33 3.58 8.34 -8.59
CA PRO A 33 2.46 7.43 -8.36
C PRO A 33 1.26 8.18 -7.77
N ASP A 34 0.05 7.82 -8.17
CA ASP A 34 -1.17 8.33 -7.55
C ASP A 34 -1.25 7.83 -6.10
N ARG A 35 -1.24 8.79 -5.18
CA ARG A 35 -1.29 8.57 -3.72
C ARG A 35 -2.44 9.33 -3.07
N SER A 36 -3.44 9.73 -3.86
CA SER A 36 -4.65 10.40 -3.35
C SER A 36 -5.35 9.58 -2.25
N GLY A 37 -5.25 8.25 -2.30
CA GLY A 37 -5.73 7.34 -1.27
C GLY A 37 -4.94 7.33 0.04
N GLU A 38 -3.81 8.02 0.15
CA GLU A 38 -3.02 8.15 1.40
C GLU A 38 -3.23 9.51 2.08
N ALA A 39 -4.00 10.43 1.46
CA ALA A 39 -4.10 11.84 1.87
C ALA A 39 -4.73 12.05 3.27
N HIS A 40 -5.42 11.04 3.80
CA HIS A 40 -6.03 11.05 5.13
C HIS A 40 -5.13 10.48 6.23
N LEU A 41 -3.92 10.03 5.88
CA LEU A 41 -2.92 9.49 6.80
C LEU A 41 -1.90 10.57 7.16
N ASP A 42 -1.37 10.51 8.37
CA ASP A 42 -0.28 11.39 8.78
C ASP A 42 1.04 11.06 8.04
N ALA A 43 2.02 11.96 8.12
CA ALA A 43 3.28 11.79 7.39
C ALA A 43 4.09 10.56 7.84
N GLY A 44 4.00 10.18 9.13
CA GLY A 44 4.65 9.00 9.66
C GLY A 44 3.99 7.72 9.17
N GLU A 45 2.65 7.69 9.18
CA GLU A 45 1.85 6.60 8.65
C GLU A 45 2.13 6.37 7.16
N GLN A 46 2.13 7.43 6.35
CA GLN A 46 2.45 7.34 4.92
C GLN A 46 3.84 6.72 4.68
N VAL A 47 4.85 7.11 5.47
CA VAL A 47 6.20 6.55 5.35
C VAL A 47 6.23 5.08 5.77
N ALA A 48 5.54 4.72 6.86
CA ALA A 48 5.46 3.33 7.32
C ALA A 48 4.78 2.43 6.25
N PHE A 49 3.68 2.88 5.65
CA PHE A 49 3.01 2.16 4.56
C PHE A 49 3.91 1.98 3.34
N ARG A 50 4.69 3.01 2.98
CA ARG A 50 5.65 2.94 1.87
C ARG A 50 6.77 1.96 2.15
N MET A 51 7.28 1.93 3.38
CA MET A 51 8.31 0.97 3.79
C MET A 51 7.78 -0.47 3.74
N MET A 52 6.54 -0.71 4.22
CA MET A 52 5.91 -2.03 4.16
C MET A 52 5.64 -2.48 2.72
N ALA A 53 5.10 -1.59 1.87
CA ALA A 53 4.87 -1.87 0.46
C ALA A 53 6.16 -2.15 -0.31
N ALA A 54 7.22 -1.38 -0.06
CA ALA A 54 8.54 -1.58 -0.66
C ALA A 54 9.20 -2.90 -0.21
N ALA A 55 8.90 -3.37 1.01
CA ALA A 55 9.34 -4.66 1.52
C ALA A 55 8.53 -5.85 0.98
N GLY A 56 7.51 -5.62 0.13
CA GLY A 56 6.64 -6.66 -0.40
C GLY A 56 5.64 -7.23 0.62
N VAL A 57 5.54 -6.63 1.80
CA VAL A 57 4.59 -7.02 2.85
C VAL A 57 3.35 -6.17 2.68
N LEU A 58 2.51 -6.53 1.70
CA LEU A 58 1.19 -5.92 1.57
C LEU A 58 0.38 -6.29 2.82
N PRO A 59 -0.21 -5.33 3.55
CA PRO A 59 -1.06 -5.64 4.69
C PRO A 59 -2.19 -6.59 4.26
N GLU A 60 -2.47 -7.60 5.08
CA GLU A 60 -3.48 -8.64 4.81
C GLU A 60 -4.85 -8.05 4.42
N GLU A 61 -5.20 -6.90 4.99
CA GLU A 61 -6.39 -6.10 4.64
C GLU A 61 -6.48 -5.77 3.15
N ILE A 62 -5.37 -5.33 2.53
CA ILE A 62 -5.36 -4.92 1.11
C ILE A 62 -5.50 -6.13 0.20
N GLU A 63 -4.89 -7.26 0.55
CA GLU A 63 -5.06 -8.51 -0.20
C GLU A 63 -6.49 -9.04 -0.10
N LEU A 64 -7.08 -9.02 1.10
CA LEU A 64 -8.45 -9.45 1.32
C LEU A 64 -9.45 -8.56 0.57
N LYS A 65 -9.22 -7.24 0.54
CA LYS A 65 -10.05 -6.30 -0.22
C LYS A 65 -10.04 -6.60 -1.73
N LYS A 66 -8.88 -6.95 -2.30
CA LYS A 66 -8.77 -7.40 -3.70
C LYS A 66 -9.54 -8.71 -3.93
N LYS A 67 -9.41 -9.68 -3.02
CA LYS A 67 -10.12 -10.96 -3.09
C LYS A 67 -11.64 -10.79 -2.99
N VAL A 68 -12.12 -9.88 -2.14
CA VAL A 68 -13.55 -9.53 -2.03
C VAL A 68 -14.07 -8.89 -3.31
N ALA A 69 -13.31 -7.99 -3.95
CA ALA A 69 -13.69 -7.40 -5.23
C ALA A 69 -13.84 -8.48 -6.32
N ALA A 70 -12.86 -9.38 -6.46
CA ALA A 70 -12.93 -10.50 -7.40
C ALA A 70 -14.09 -11.46 -7.09
N ALA A 71 -14.35 -11.76 -5.82
CA ALA A 71 -15.48 -12.62 -5.43
C ALA A 71 -16.85 -12.01 -5.76
N LYS A 72 -16.99 -10.68 -5.72
CA LYS A 72 -18.20 -9.99 -6.16
C LYS A 72 -18.42 -10.12 -7.67
N GLU A 73 -17.35 -10.04 -8.46
CA GLU A 73 -17.43 -10.26 -9.92
C GLU A 73 -17.83 -11.70 -10.24
N ILE A 74 -17.27 -12.69 -9.54
CA ILE A 74 -17.65 -14.11 -9.69
C ILE A 74 -19.14 -14.31 -9.35
N LEU A 75 -19.62 -13.70 -8.26
CA LEU A 75 -21.03 -13.77 -7.88
C LEU A 75 -21.94 -13.12 -8.93
N ALA A 76 -21.49 -12.01 -9.55
CA ALA A 76 -22.24 -11.32 -10.60
C ALA A 76 -22.27 -12.12 -11.93
N ALA A 77 -21.22 -12.89 -12.22
CA ALA A 77 -21.11 -13.75 -13.39
C ALA A 77 -21.80 -15.11 -13.21
N ALA A 78 -22.22 -15.47 -11.99
CA ALA A 78 -22.85 -16.75 -11.70
C ALA A 78 -24.22 -16.87 -12.38
N THR A 79 -24.40 -17.91 -13.19
CA THR A 79 -25.62 -18.14 -13.99
C THR A 79 -26.59 -19.14 -13.35
N THR A 80 -26.09 -20.07 -12.54
CA THR A 80 -26.93 -21.07 -11.86
C THR A 80 -27.14 -20.74 -10.39
N GLU A 81 -28.25 -21.20 -9.83
CA GLU A 81 -28.58 -20.99 -8.41
C GLU A 81 -27.57 -21.68 -7.46
N ALA A 82 -27.01 -22.82 -7.88
CA ALA A 82 -25.96 -23.53 -7.15
C ALA A 82 -24.63 -22.74 -7.13
N GLU A 83 -24.20 -22.21 -8.28
CA GLU A 83 -23.00 -21.35 -8.39
C GLU A 83 -23.17 -20.05 -7.62
N ARG A 84 -24.37 -19.46 -7.67
CA ARG A 84 -24.67 -18.24 -6.91
C ARG A 84 -24.58 -18.49 -5.41
N LYS A 85 -25.11 -19.63 -4.93
CA LYS A 85 -25.05 -20.00 -3.51
C LYS A 85 -23.61 -20.24 -3.03
N SER A 86 -22.78 -20.93 -3.82
CA SER A 86 -21.38 -21.17 -3.48
C SER A 86 -20.54 -19.88 -3.52
N ALA A 87 -20.73 -19.03 -4.53
CA ALA A 87 -20.07 -17.74 -4.65
C ALA A 87 -20.45 -16.79 -3.49
N MET A 88 -21.72 -16.81 -3.05
CA MET A 88 -22.20 -16.02 -1.92
C MET A 88 -21.56 -16.46 -0.60
N ALA A 89 -21.40 -17.78 -0.39
CA ALA A 89 -20.73 -18.32 0.79
C ALA A 89 -19.24 -17.92 0.82
N ALA A 90 -18.54 -18.05 -0.31
CA ALA A 90 -17.14 -17.63 -0.45
C ALA A 90 -16.95 -16.12 -0.22
N LEU A 91 -17.86 -15.30 -0.77
CA LEU A 91 -17.85 -13.85 -0.55
C LEU A 91 -18.04 -13.51 0.93
N SER A 92 -18.98 -14.16 1.61
CA SER A 92 -19.26 -13.94 3.04
C SER A 92 -18.05 -14.28 3.92
N GLU A 93 -17.36 -15.39 3.63
CA GLU A 93 -16.15 -15.77 4.35
C GLU A 93 -15.01 -14.76 4.15
N LEU A 94 -14.80 -14.30 2.91
CA LEU A 94 -13.79 -13.29 2.60
C LEU A 94 -14.09 -11.94 3.27
N MET A 95 -15.37 -11.53 3.31
CA MET A 95 -15.79 -10.32 4.00
C MET A 95 -15.58 -10.41 5.51
N MET A 96 -15.84 -11.56 6.12
CA MET A 96 -15.56 -11.80 7.55
C MET A 96 -14.06 -11.71 7.86
N LYS A 97 -13.22 -12.33 7.03
CA LYS A 97 -11.76 -12.23 7.19
C LYS A 97 -11.29 -10.79 7.02
N GLN A 98 -11.83 -10.07 6.05
CA GLN A 98 -11.52 -8.65 5.82
C GLN A 98 -11.86 -7.82 7.06
N SER A 99 -13.05 -7.97 7.65
CA SER A 99 -13.43 -7.19 8.84
C SER A 99 -12.55 -7.49 10.05
N ILE A 100 -12.15 -8.75 10.25
CA ILE A 100 -11.22 -9.14 11.32
C ILE A 100 -9.85 -8.47 11.12
N ALA A 101 -9.33 -8.48 9.90
CA ALA A 101 -8.06 -7.83 9.58
C ALA A 101 -8.13 -6.30 9.76
N GLU A 102 -9.21 -5.66 9.32
CA GLU A 102 -9.45 -4.22 9.51
C GLU A 102 -9.54 -3.84 11.00
N GLU A 103 -10.20 -4.66 11.82
CA GLU A 103 -10.28 -4.45 13.27
C GLU A 103 -8.93 -4.65 13.98
N ALA A 104 -8.19 -5.70 13.61
CA ALA A 104 -6.84 -5.94 14.13
C ALA A 104 -5.92 -4.74 13.81
N ARG A 105 -6.01 -4.22 12.59
CA ARG A 105 -5.27 -3.01 12.15
C ARG A 105 -5.70 -1.78 12.93
N ARG A 106 -7.01 -1.56 13.13
CA ARG A 106 -7.52 -0.42 13.92
C ARG A 106 -7.05 -0.47 15.38
N LYS A 107 -6.94 -1.67 15.97
CA LYS A 107 -6.40 -1.84 17.33
C LYS A 107 -4.90 -1.58 17.37
N PHE A 108 -4.14 -2.08 16.39
CA PHE A 108 -2.69 -1.85 16.29
C PHE A 108 -2.35 -0.36 16.16
N LEU A 109 -3.11 0.40 15.36
CA LEU A 109 -2.87 1.83 15.16
C LEU A 109 -3.33 2.72 16.33
N LYS A 110 -4.12 2.19 17.27
CA LYS A 110 -4.59 2.94 18.45
C LYS A 110 -3.73 2.74 19.70
N GLY A 111 -2.78 1.80 19.67
CA GLY A 111 -1.84 1.52 20.75
C GLY A 111 -0.53 2.27 20.55
#